data_AF-R8W1S3-F1
#
_entry.id   AF-R8W1S3-F1
#
_cell.length_a   1.000
_cell.length_b   1.000
_cell.length_c   1.000
_cell.angle_alpha   90.00
_cell.angle_beta   90.00
_cell.angle_gamma   90.00
#
_symmetry.space_group_name_H-M   'P 1'
#
loop_
_entity.id
_entity.type
_entity.pdbx_description
1 polymer ?
#
loop_
_entity_poly.entity_id
_entity_poly.type
_entity_poly.pdbx_seq_one_letter_code
_entity_poly.pdbx_strand_id
1 'polypeptide(L)'
;MVNGDIYKQIEEHIRGRKFDQSNAIKIQEVKAQVYSLINGNRTQLKNVYGLGCFITDSTMMSDSELLLAILKNCDEEVLLGLEIEFGKKSKISEIIREKILNISAPKNENTEETITTLESMLKESEKVNNKLYSLVCKYMDERGFQSDAEFYNSIFMSRQNFARIRNKAANIGKETVLWIICGLGLNYIQAYQVLSAAGYMFKPNDKRDVIISYITKNIEGYDLDLVNEVLYHFGLRTFFDN
;
A
#
# COMPACT_ATOMS: atom_id res chain seq x y z
N MET A 1 41.20 -7.28 -2.21
CA MET A 1 41.60 -5.87 -2.45
C MET A 1 40.42 -4.91 -2.67
N VAL A 2 39.16 -5.35 -2.57
CA VAL A 2 37.97 -4.52 -2.90
C VAL A 2 37.42 -3.70 -1.72
N ASN A 3 37.66 -4.13 -0.47
CA ASN A 3 37.09 -3.45 0.71
C ASN A 3 37.74 -2.09 1.04
N GLY A 4 39.00 -1.86 0.66
CA GLY A 4 39.71 -0.63 1.01
C GLY A 4 39.15 0.64 0.35
N ASP A 5 38.63 0.52 -0.87
CA ASP A 5 38.08 1.65 -1.63
C ASP A 5 36.71 2.09 -1.11
N ILE A 6 35.89 1.16 -0.62
CA ILE A 6 34.59 1.47 0.00
C ILE A 6 34.80 2.27 1.28
N TYR A 7 35.73 1.87 2.15
CA TYR A 7 36.03 2.61 3.37
C TYR A 7 36.56 4.02 3.08
N LYS A 8 37.37 4.19 2.03
CA LYS A 8 37.93 5.49 1.66
C LYS A 8 36.86 6.43 1.09
N GLN A 9 35.95 5.89 0.27
CA GLN A 9 34.78 6.62 -0.25
C GLN A 9 33.84 7.03 0.89
N ILE A 10 33.61 6.16 1.87
CA ILE A 10 32.82 6.47 3.07
C ILE A 10 33.52 7.56 3.91
N GLU A 11 34.84 7.49 4.12
CA GLU A 11 35.61 8.47 4.90
C GLU A 11 35.62 9.88 4.25
N GLU A 12 35.70 9.94 2.92
CA GLU A 12 35.57 11.18 2.13
C GLU A 12 34.13 11.73 2.18
N HIS A 13 33.12 10.85 2.16
CA HIS A 13 31.72 11.23 2.26
C HIS A 13 31.35 11.75 3.67
N ILE A 14 31.99 11.22 4.72
CA ILE A 14 31.81 11.66 6.11
C ILE A 14 32.45 13.02 6.39
N ARG A 15 33.65 13.30 5.85
CA ARG A 15 34.33 14.60 6.07
C ARG A 15 33.57 15.80 5.51
N GLY A 16 32.72 15.59 4.51
CA GLY A 16 31.92 16.64 3.86
C GLY A 16 30.59 16.97 4.54
N ARG A 17 30.03 16.05 5.34
CA ARG A 17 28.77 16.29 6.06
C ARG A 17 29.11 16.79 7.46
N LYS A 18 28.75 18.04 7.77
CA LYS A 18 28.68 18.49 9.16
C LYS A 18 27.78 17.52 9.91
N PHE A 19 28.32 16.70 10.81
CA PHE A 19 27.51 15.96 11.78
C PHE A 19 26.56 16.97 12.43
N ASP A 20 25.27 16.82 12.19
CA ASP A 20 24.27 17.66 12.86
C ASP A 20 24.43 17.48 14.38
N GLN A 21 24.28 18.56 15.16
CA GLN A 21 24.38 18.54 16.62
C GLN A 21 23.46 17.45 17.21
N SER A 22 22.32 17.18 16.57
CA SER A 22 21.41 16.09 16.93
C SER A 22 22.06 14.71 16.89
N ASN A 23 22.83 14.39 15.84
CA ASN A 23 23.46 13.08 15.70
C ASN A 23 24.66 12.92 16.64
N ALA A 24 25.40 13.99 16.92
CA ALA A 24 26.47 13.97 17.92
C ALA A 24 25.94 13.63 19.34
N ILE A 25 24.78 14.18 19.71
CA ILE A 25 24.12 13.88 20.98
C ILE A 25 23.70 12.40 21.03
N LYS A 26 23.05 11.89 19.97
CA LYS A 26 22.64 10.48 19.88
C LYS A 26 23.83 9.53 20.00
N ILE A 27 24.95 9.84 19.35
CA ILE A 27 26.18 9.02 19.42
C ILE A 27 26.69 8.95 20.86
N GLN A 28 26.76 10.08 21.57
CA GLN A 28 27.23 10.09 22.96
C GLN A 28 26.28 9.35 23.91
N GLU A 29 24.97 9.48 23.71
CA GLU A 29 23.96 8.76 24.49
C GLU A 29 24.06 7.24 24.28
N VAL A 30 24.12 6.79 23.03
CA VAL A 30 24.26 5.36 22.72
C VAL A 30 25.59 4.82 23.23
N LYS A 31 26.68 5.57 23.07
CA LYS A 31 28.01 5.22 23.60
C LYS A 31 27.96 4.98 25.11
N ALA A 32 27.32 5.87 25.86
CA ALA A 32 27.19 5.73 27.32
C ALA A 32 26.43 4.45 27.71
N GLN A 33 25.37 4.10 26.97
CA GLN A 33 24.61 2.87 27.23
C GLN A 33 25.41 1.61 26.94
N VAL A 34 26.17 1.61 25.84
CA VAL A 34 27.06 0.50 25.49
C VAL A 34 28.16 0.32 26.54
N TYR A 35 28.78 1.40 27.03
CA TYR A 35 29.74 1.31 28.15
C TYR A 35 29.10 0.77 29.44
N SER A 36 27.86 1.19 29.72
CA SER A 36 27.14 0.69 30.89
C SER A 36 26.90 -0.82 30.81
N LEU A 37 26.55 -1.34 29.62
CA LEU A 37 26.43 -2.78 29.37
C LEU A 37 27.75 -3.52 29.55
N ILE A 38 28.84 -3.03 28.96
CA ILE A 38 30.18 -3.66 29.08
C ILE A 38 30.60 -3.79 30.55
N ASN A 39 30.27 -2.78 31.36
CA ASN A 39 30.62 -2.74 32.77
C ASN A 39 29.61 -3.47 33.68
N GLY A 40 28.64 -4.20 33.11
CA GLY A 40 27.62 -4.95 33.86
C GLY A 40 26.61 -4.08 34.61
N ASN A 41 26.54 -2.79 34.29
CA ASN A 41 25.67 -1.83 34.96
C ASN A 41 24.38 -1.62 34.16
N ARG A 42 23.37 -2.45 34.41
CA ARG A 42 22.10 -2.40 33.66
C ARG A 42 21.13 -1.31 34.15
N THR A 43 21.34 -0.73 35.33
CA THR A 43 20.44 0.28 35.92
C THR A 43 20.55 1.66 35.28
N GLN A 44 21.56 1.90 34.43
CA GLN A 44 21.72 3.15 33.68
C GLN A 44 21.23 3.07 32.23
N LEU A 45 20.65 1.95 31.80
CA LEU A 45 19.99 1.83 30.50
C LEU A 45 18.73 2.70 30.50
N LYS A 46 18.79 3.83 29.78
CA LYS A 46 17.66 4.75 29.60
C LYS A 46 17.07 4.57 28.20
N ASN A 47 15.81 4.92 28.00
CA ASN A 47 15.30 5.12 26.65
C ASN A 47 16.13 6.24 25.98
N VAL A 48 16.81 5.95 24.87
CA VAL A 48 17.42 7.00 24.04
C VAL A 48 16.27 7.72 23.34
N TYR A 49 16.02 8.97 23.70
CA TYR A 49 14.96 9.75 23.07
C TYR A 49 15.26 9.89 21.57
N GLY A 50 14.37 9.37 20.72
CA GLY A 50 14.50 9.41 19.26
C GLY A 50 14.92 8.11 18.56
N LEU A 51 15.28 7.04 19.29
CA LEU A 51 15.57 5.72 18.70
C LEU A 51 14.41 4.71 18.86
N GLY A 52 13.34 5.05 19.59
CA GLY A 52 12.12 4.25 19.66
C GLY A 52 12.26 2.86 20.31
N CYS A 53 13.41 2.47 20.88
CA CYS A 53 13.53 1.18 21.55
C CYS A 53 13.06 1.22 23.00
N PHE A 54 11.91 0.59 23.22
CA PHE A 54 11.41 0.16 24.51
C PHE A 54 12.03 -1.21 24.82
N ILE A 55 13.03 -1.26 25.69
CA ILE A 55 13.50 -2.55 26.23
C ILE A 55 12.50 -2.94 27.30
N THR A 56 11.47 -3.71 26.92
CA THR A 56 10.31 -3.97 27.79
C THR A 56 10.58 -4.98 28.91
N ASP A 57 11.69 -5.72 28.88
CA ASP A 57 12.16 -6.54 30.02
C ASP A 57 13.66 -6.85 29.90
N SER A 58 14.52 -5.94 30.36
CA SER A 58 15.99 -6.08 30.33
C SER A 58 16.55 -7.17 31.26
N THR A 59 15.70 -7.79 32.07
CA THR A 59 16.03 -8.82 33.06
C THR A 59 16.21 -10.22 32.44
N MET A 60 15.59 -10.47 31.27
CA MET A 60 15.63 -11.78 30.59
C MET A 60 16.63 -11.83 29.42
N MET A 61 17.25 -10.70 29.05
CA MET A 61 18.20 -10.60 27.94
C MET A 61 19.65 -10.67 28.43
N SER A 62 20.51 -11.32 27.66
CA SER A 62 21.98 -11.27 27.80
C SER A 62 22.53 -9.90 27.39
N ASP A 63 23.74 -9.55 27.85
CA ASP A 63 24.38 -8.28 27.48
C ASP A 63 24.63 -8.18 25.96
N SER A 64 24.83 -9.32 25.29
CA SER A 64 24.95 -9.41 23.83
C SER A 64 23.64 -9.07 23.12
N GLU A 65 22.52 -9.61 23.60
CA GLU A 65 21.19 -9.32 23.05
C GLU A 65 20.78 -7.86 23.28
N LEU A 66 21.12 -7.29 24.45
CA LEU A 66 20.90 -5.88 24.75
C LEU A 66 21.74 -4.97 23.84
N LEU A 67 23.01 -5.32 23.61
CA LEU A 67 23.88 -4.59 22.69
C LEU A 67 23.30 -4.59 21.27
N LEU A 68 22.88 -5.76 20.78
CA LEU A 68 22.26 -5.88 19.45
C LEU A 68 20.96 -5.08 19.34
N ALA A 69 20.14 -5.05 20.40
CA ALA A 69 18.91 -4.27 20.44
C ALA A 69 19.18 -2.76 20.39
N ILE A 70 20.18 -2.26 21.13
CA ILE A 70 20.57 -0.84 21.08
C ILE A 70 21.06 -0.48 19.67
N LEU A 71 21.98 -1.27 19.11
CA LEU A 71 22.53 -1.01 17.78
C LEU A 71 21.47 -1.15 16.68
N LYS A 72 20.44 -2.00 16.86
CA LYS A 72 19.33 -2.20 15.89
C LYS A 72 18.58 -0.93 15.55
N ASN A 73 18.50 0.02 16.48
CA ASN A 73 17.70 1.22 16.30
C ASN A 73 18.53 2.40 15.82
N CYS A 74 19.86 2.28 15.79
CA CYS A 74 20.75 3.31 15.28
C CYS A 74 20.71 3.34 13.74
N ASP A 75 20.59 4.54 13.18
CA ASP A 75 20.77 4.76 11.75
C ASP A 75 22.25 4.63 11.34
N GLU A 76 22.49 4.60 10.02
CA GLU A 76 23.84 4.41 9.46
C GLU A 76 24.83 5.49 9.93
N GLU A 77 24.39 6.75 10.05
CA GLU A 77 25.24 7.85 10.49
C GLU A 77 25.66 7.73 11.96
N VAL A 78 24.73 7.34 12.85
CA VAL A 78 25.02 7.08 14.26
C VAL A 78 25.93 5.87 14.41
N LEU A 79 25.71 4.79 13.64
CA LEU A 79 26.57 3.60 13.67
C LEU A 79 28.00 3.92 13.22
N LEU A 80 28.18 4.69 12.14
CA LEU A 80 29.50 5.15 11.68
C LEU A 80 30.20 6.00 12.75
N GLY A 81 29.46 6.91 13.40
CA GLY A 81 29.97 7.71 14.50
C GLY A 81 30.41 6.86 15.70
N LEU A 82 29.63 5.84 16.06
CA LEU A 82 29.98 4.90 17.14
C LEU A 82 31.22 4.07 16.77
N GLU A 83 31.37 3.64 15.52
CA GLU A 83 32.56 2.90 15.08
C GLU A 83 33.85 3.71 15.29
N ILE A 84 33.78 5.02 14.98
CA ILE A 84 34.89 5.97 15.20
C ILE A 84 35.20 6.10 16.69
N GLU A 85 34.17 6.29 17.52
CA GLU A 85 34.30 6.51 18.98
C GLU A 85 34.83 5.29 19.74
N PHE A 86 34.41 4.07 19.37
CA PHE A 86 34.90 2.83 19.99
C PHE A 86 36.25 2.37 19.42
N GLY A 87 36.68 2.95 18.30
CA GLY A 87 37.93 2.66 17.64
C GLY A 87 37.91 1.37 16.83
N LYS A 88 38.43 1.44 15.59
CA LYS A 88 38.33 0.39 14.56
C LYS A 88 38.71 -1.04 15.03
N LYS A 89 39.57 -1.21 16.04
CA LYS A 89 40.03 -2.52 16.54
C LYS A 89 39.18 -3.12 17.66
N SER A 90 38.15 -2.43 18.14
CA SER A 90 37.31 -2.96 19.23
C SER A 90 36.37 -4.06 18.72
N LYS A 91 36.04 -5.02 19.60
CA LYS A 91 35.01 -6.05 19.32
C LYS A 91 33.63 -5.42 19.02
N ILE A 92 33.34 -4.26 19.62
CA ILE A 92 32.09 -3.54 19.37
C ILE A 92 32.09 -2.95 17.97
N SER A 93 33.21 -2.39 17.52
CA SER A 93 33.35 -1.88 16.16
C SER A 93 33.24 -3.00 15.12
N GLU A 94 33.60 -4.25 15.46
CA GLU A 94 33.36 -5.41 14.60
C GLU A 94 31.86 -5.69 14.41
N ILE A 95 31.09 -5.69 15.50
CA ILE A 95 29.62 -5.85 15.48
C ILE A 95 28.95 -4.68 14.73
N ILE A 96 29.42 -3.45 14.95
CA ILE A 96 28.91 -2.27 14.27
C ILE A 96 29.19 -2.37 12.75
N ARG A 97 30.38 -2.78 12.34
CA ARG A 97 30.72 -2.98 10.93
C ARG A 97 29.88 -4.05 10.27
N GLU A 98 29.71 -5.20 10.92
CA GLU A 98 28.83 -6.26 10.43
C GLU A 98 27.41 -5.72 10.20
N LYS A 99 26.93 -4.87 11.11
CA LYS A 99 25.64 -4.22 10.96
C LYS A 99 25.60 -3.20 9.82
N ILE A 100 26.61 -2.33 9.68
CA ILE A 100 26.70 -1.38 8.58
C ILE A 100 26.75 -2.12 7.24
N LEU A 101 27.53 -3.20 7.14
CA LEU A 101 27.57 -4.05 5.95
C LEU A 101 26.20 -4.67 5.64
N ASN A 102 25.44 -5.09 6.65
CA ASN A 102 24.05 -5.55 6.45
C ASN A 102 23.07 -4.44 6.04
N ILE A 103 23.36 -3.17 6.37
CA ILE A 103 22.56 -2.00 5.98
C ILE A 103 22.91 -1.56 4.54
N SER A 104 24.19 -1.49 4.21
CA SER A 104 24.72 -1.00 2.93
C SER A 104 24.86 -2.10 1.87
N ALA A 105 24.71 -3.39 2.22
CA ALA A 105 24.56 -4.45 1.23
C ALA A 105 23.35 -4.11 0.34
N PRO A 106 23.47 -4.22 -1.00
CA PRO A 106 22.31 -4.10 -1.86
C PRO A 106 21.31 -5.14 -1.38
N LYS A 107 20.20 -4.68 -0.80
CA LYS A 107 19.05 -5.52 -0.53
C LYS A 107 18.60 -6.02 -1.89
N ASN A 108 19.03 -7.21 -2.28
CA ASN A 108 18.19 -8.07 -3.09
C ASN A 108 16.98 -8.32 -2.19
N GLU A 109 16.00 -7.41 -2.24
CA GLU A 109 14.63 -7.73 -1.82
C GLU A 109 14.33 -9.10 -2.39
N ASN A 110 14.00 -10.07 -1.55
CA ASN A 110 13.81 -11.47 -1.89
C ASN A 110 12.98 -11.60 -3.17
N THR A 111 13.63 -11.68 -4.33
CA THR A 111 12.93 -11.67 -5.63
C THR A 111 11.99 -12.86 -5.71
N GLU A 112 12.38 -14.00 -5.12
CA GLU A 112 11.53 -15.19 -5.01
C GLU A 112 10.34 -14.99 -4.06
N GLU A 113 10.52 -14.32 -2.91
CA GLU A 113 9.40 -14.01 -2.01
C GLU A 113 8.44 -13.01 -2.67
N THR A 114 8.99 -12.03 -3.39
CA THR A 114 8.23 -11.04 -4.16
C THR A 114 7.45 -11.72 -5.29
N ILE A 115 8.09 -12.61 -6.07
CA ILE A 115 7.43 -13.39 -7.13
C ILE A 115 6.33 -14.26 -6.53
N THR A 116 6.62 -15.00 -5.45
CA THR A 116 5.64 -15.87 -4.77
C THR A 116 4.44 -15.08 -4.25
N THR A 117 4.70 -13.89 -3.67
CA THR A 117 3.66 -12.97 -3.19
C THR A 117 2.81 -12.46 -4.36
N LEU A 118 3.45 -12.04 -5.46
CA LEU A 118 2.76 -11.55 -6.65
C LEU A 118 1.93 -12.65 -7.32
N GLU A 119 2.45 -13.87 -7.44
CA GLU A 119 1.69 -15.02 -7.96
C GLU A 119 0.42 -15.27 -7.14
N SER A 120 0.53 -15.17 -5.82
CA SER A 120 -0.60 -15.30 -4.91
C SER A 120 -1.62 -14.17 -5.11
N MET A 121 -1.17 -12.91 -5.20
CA MET A 121 -2.03 -11.74 -5.45
C MET A 121 -2.71 -11.79 -6.83
N LEU A 122 -1.99 -12.22 -7.88
CA LEU A 122 -2.53 -12.34 -9.23
C LEU A 122 -3.62 -13.41 -9.28
N LYS A 123 -3.39 -14.56 -8.65
CA LYS A 123 -4.41 -15.62 -8.53
C LYS A 123 -5.66 -15.17 -7.77
N GLU A 124 -5.53 -14.27 -6.80
CA GLU A 124 -6.68 -13.63 -6.15
C GLU A 124 -7.38 -12.63 -7.07
N SER A 125 -6.63 -11.85 -7.84
CA SER A 125 -7.17 -10.87 -8.79
C SER A 125 -8.01 -11.52 -9.90
N GLU A 126 -7.64 -12.73 -10.36
CA GLU A 126 -8.41 -13.49 -11.36
C GLU A 126 -9.80 -13.91 -10.85
N LYS A 127 -9.97 -14.06 -9.52
CA LYS A 127 -11.28 -14.34 -8.91
C LYS A 127 -12.22 -13.14 -8.95
N VAL A 128 -11.69 -11.91 -9.07
CA VAL A 128 -12.47 -10.67 -9.04
C VAL A 128 -13.37 -10.53 -10.26
N ASN A 129 -12.98 -11.01 -11.45
CA ASN A 129 -13.82 -10.91 -12.64
C ASN A 129 -15.10 -11.77 -12.57
N ASN A 130 -15.15 -12.81 -11.71
CA ASN A 130 -16.40 -13.51 -11.40
C ASN A 130 -17.34 -12.71 -10.51
N LYS A 131 -16.82 -11.71 -9.79
CA LYS A 131 -17.56 -10.93 -8.80
C LYS A 131 -18.49 -9.91 -9.45
N LEU A 132 -18.12 -9.36 -10.61
CA LEU A 132 -18.97 -8.39 -11.31
C LEU A 132 -20.27 -9.04 -11.77
N TYR A 133 -20.18 -10.13 -12.54
CA TYR A 133 -21.37 -10.80 -13.07
C TYR A 133 -22.26 -11.33 -11.94
N SER A 134 -21.70 -11.98 -10.92
CA SER A 134 -22.49 -12.49 -9.79
C SER A 134 -23.19 -11.37 -9.01
N LEU A 135 -22.55 -10.21 -8.86
CA LEU A 135 -23.14 -9.06 -8.18
C LEU A 135 -24.27 -8.43 -9.03
N VAL A 136 -24.09 -8.34 -10.34
CA VAL A 136 -25.14 -7.89 -11.27
C VAL A 136 -26.33 -8.85 -11.23
N CYS A 137 -26.11 -10.17 -11.31
CA CYS A 137 -27.18 -11.17 -11.18
C CYS A 137 -27.91 -11.04 -9.85
N LYS A 138 -27.18 -10.90 -8.74
CA LYS A 138 -27.78 -10.68 -7.42
C LYS A 138 -28.73 -9.48 -7.42
N TYR A 139 -28.31 -8.34 -7.98
CA TYR A 139 -29.15 -7.14 -8.02
C TYR A 139 -30.30 -7.24 -9.02
N MET A 140 -30.14 -8.01 -10.09
CA MET A 140 -31.22 -8.35 -11.01
C MET A 140 -32.29 -9.18 -10.30
N ASP A 141 -31.89 -10.21 -9.55
CA ASP A 141 -32.79 -11.07 -8.78
C ASP A 141 -33.56 -10.26 -7.72
N GLU A 142 -32.86 -9.35 -7.00
CA GLU A 142 -33.48 -8.42 -6.04
C GLU A 142 -34.54 -7.48 -6.68
N ARG A 143 -34.48 -7.29 -8.00
CA ARG A 143 -35.42 -6.46 -8.79
C ARG A 143 -36.44 -7.28 -9.56
N GLY A 144 -36.42 -8.60 -9.40
CA GLY A 144 -37.41 -9.50 -9.99
C GLY A 144 -37.18 -9.86 -11.44
N PHE A 145 -36.01 -9.55 -12.03
CA PHE A 145 -35.67 -10.02 -13.37
C PHE A 145 -35.48 -11.54 -13.37
N GLN A 146 -36.14 -12.25 -14.29
CA GLN A 146 -36.12 -13.71 -14.38
C GLN A 146 -35.01 -14.22 -15.32
N SER A 147 -34.43 -13.35 -16.14
CA SER A 147 -33.35 -13.71 -17.07
C SER A 147 -32.48 -12.51 -17.50
N ASP A 148 -31.26 -12.80 -17.95
CA ASP A 148 -30.37 -11.85 -18.63
C ASP A 148 -31.10 -11.09 -19.76
N ALA A 149 -31.93 -11.81 -20.54
CA ALA A 149 -32.62 -11.26 -21.69
C ALA A 149 -33.70 -10.25 -21.33
N GLU A 150 -34.43 -10.53 -20.27
CA GLU A 150 -35.40 -9.58 -19.74
C GLU A 150 -34.72 -8.28 -19.30
N PHE A 151 -33.59 -8.39 -18.60
CA PHE A 151 -32.86 -7.23 -18.12
C PHE A 151 -32.19 -6.42 -19.22
N TYR A 152 -31.38 -7.02 -20.10
CA TYR A 152 -30.69 -6.21 -21.12
C TYR A 152 -31.68 -5.53 -22.08
N ASN A 153 -32.83 -6.16 -22.36
CA ASN A 153 -33.87 -5.53 -23.19
C ASN A 153 -34.56 -4.38 -22.45
N SER A 154 -34.81 -4.49 -21.14
CA SER A 154 -35.47 -3.42 -20.38
C SER A 154 -34.66 -2.13 -20.30
N ILE A 155 -33.33 -2.23 -20.43
CA ILE A 155 -32.41 -1.09 -20.41
C ILE A 155 -31.93 -0.67 -21.80
N PHE A 156 -32.52 -1.22 -22.87
CA PHE A 156 -32.15 -1.00 -24.27
C PHE A 156 -30.69 -1.36 -24.61
N MET A 157 -30.12 -2.35 -23.90
CA MET A 157 -28.76 -2.83 -24.11
C MET A 157 -28.75 -4.06 -25.03
N SER A 158 -27.81 -4.09 -25.98
CA SER A 158 -27.63 -5.27 -26.84
C SER A 158 -27.14 -6.49 -26.05
N ARG A 159 -27.57 -7.69 -26.47
CA ARG A 159 -27.08 -8.98 -25.93
C ARG A 159 -25.55 -9.09 -25.98
N GLN A 160 -24.91 -8.51 -27.00
CA GLN A 160 -23.45 -8.55 -27.15
C GLN A 160 -22.76 -7.70 -26.07
N ASN A 161 -23.29 -6.51 -25.78
CA ASN A 161 -22.79 -5.65 -24.70
C ASN A 161 -22.94 -6.34 -23.35
N PHE A 162 -24.11 -6.94 -23.07
CA PHE A 162 -24.32 -7.68 -21.82
C PHE A 162 -23.43 -8.93 -21.72
N ALA A 163 -23.22 -9.65 -22.83
CA ALA A 163 -22.38 -10.85 -22.84
C ALA A 163 -20.92 -10.58 -22.44
N ARG A 164 -20.41 -9.34 -22.60
CA ARG A 164 -19.07 -8.96 -22.14
C ARG A 164 -18.94 -9.01 -20.62
N ILE A 165 -20.03 -8.78 -19.87
CA ILE A 165 -20.03 -8.88 -18.40
C ILE A 165 -19.78 -10.32 -17.95
N ARG A 166 -20.27 -11.30 -18.72
CA ARG A 166 -20.11 -12.74 -18.43
C ARG A 166 -18.70 -13.26 -18.71
N ASN A 167 -17.96 -12.60 -19.60
CA ASN A 167 -16.68 -13.10 -20.07
C ASN A 167 -15.52 -12.52 -19.24
N LYS A 168 -14.84 -13.39 -18.49
CA LYS A 168 -13.71 -13.00 -17.61
C LYS A 168 -12.55 -12.33 -18.34
N ALA A 169 -12.38 -12.57 -19.65
CA ALA A 169 -11.30 -11.99 -20.43
C ALA A 169 -11.70 -10.67 -21.12
N ALA A 170 -12.99 -10.30 -21.10
CA ALA A 170 -13.46 -9.10 -21.78
C ALA A 170 -13.21 -7.86 -20.89
N ASN A 171 -12.44 -6.90 -21.40
CA ASN A 171 -12.36 -5.58 -20.80
C ASN A 171 -13.71 -4.86 -21.04
N ILE A 172 -14.52 -4.72 -20.00
CA ILE A 172 -15.77 -3.98 -20.05
C ILE A 172 -15.49 -2.49 -19.81
N GLY A 173 -15.99 -1.63 -20.70
CA GLY A 173 -15.85 -0.20 -20.54
C GLY A 173 -16.65 0.31 -19.34
N LYS A 174 -16.12 1.31 -18.64
CA LYS A 174 -16.80 1.93 -17.49
C LYS A 174 -18.21 2.43 -17.83
N GLU A 175 -18.42 2.99 -19.02
CA GLU A 175 -19.74 3.44 -19.45
C GLU A 175 -20.77 2.31 -19.47
N THR A 176 -20.40 1.10 -19.91
CA THR A 176 -21.28 -0.07 -19.87
C THR A 176 -21.62 -0.47 -18.43
N VAL A 177 -20.65 -0.38 -17.52
CA VAL A 177 -20.88 -0.65 -16.09
C VAL A 177 -21.84 0.37 -15.49
N LEU A 178 -21.66 1.66 -15.80
CA LEU A 178 -22.57 2.72 -15.37
C LEU A 178 -23.98 2.56 -15.95
N TRP A 179 -24.10 2.10 -17.20
CA TRP A 179 -25.40 1.79 -17.80
C TRP A 179 -26.14 0.71 -17.01
N ILE A 180 -25.46 -0.39 -16.65
CA ILE A 180 -26.06 -1.46 -15.82
C ILE A 180 -26.48 -0.92 -14.45
N ILE A 181 -25.62 -0.13 -13.80
CA ILE A 181 -25.91 0.49 -12.49
C ILE A 181 -27.15 1.38 -12.56
N CYS A 182 -27.27 2.18 -13.62
CA CYS A 182 -28.41 3.08 -13.81
C CYS A 182 -29.67 2.32 -14.21
N GLY A 183 -29.55 1.31 -15.06
CA GLY A 183 -30.65 0.47 -15.51
C GLY A 183 -31.23 -0.41 -14.40
N LEU A 184 -30.42 -0.79 -13.42
CA LEU A 184 -30.90 -1.39 -12.18
C LEU A 184 -31.39 -0.33 -11.18
N GLY A 185 -31.10 0.97 -11.31
CA GLY A 185 -31.47 1.93 -10.26
C GLY A 185 -30.78 1.60 -8.92
N LEU A 186 -29.47 1.32 -8.95
CA LEU A 186 -28.71 1.00 -7.75
C LEU A 186 -28.45 2.24 -6.89
N ASN A 187 -28.60 2.13 -5.57
CA ASN A 187 -28.14 3.20 -4.67
C ASN A 187 -26.60 3.31 -4.67
N TYR A 188 -26.07 4.38 -4.09
CA TYR A 188 -24.64 4.67 -4.11
C TYR A 188 -23.74 3.53 -3.59
N ILE A 189 -24.15 2.84 -2.52
CA ILE A 189 -23.37 1.74 -1.94
C ILE A 189 -23.34 0.54 -2.91
N GLN A 190 -24.49 0.19 -3.48
CA GLN A 190 -24.62 -0.88 -4.47
C GLN A 190 -23.83 -0.54 -5.75
N ALA A 191 -23.95 0.68 -6.25
CA ALA A 191 -23.21 1.19 -7.40
C ALA A 191 -21.69 1.12 -7.17
N TYR A 192 -21.22 1.51 -5.99
CA TYR A 192 -19.81 1.40 -5.61
C TYR A 192 -19.32 -0.04 -5.62
N GLN A 193 -20.13 -1.00 -5.12
CA GLN A 193 -19.79 -2.42 -5.14
C GLN A 193 -19.65 -2.96 -6.57
N VAL A 194 -20.58 -2.58 -7.48
CA VAL A 194 -20.52 -2.97 -8.90
C VAL A 194 -19.33 -2.36 -9.62
N LEU A 195 -19.09 -1.04 -9.45
CA LEU A 195 -17.92 -0.37 -10.04
C LEU A 195 -16.62 -1.00 -9.56
N SER A 196 -16.49 -1.24 -8.25
CA SER A 196 -15.28 -1.83 -7.66
C SER A 196 -15.04 -3.25 -8.18
N ALA A 197 -16.10 -4.04 -8.35
CA ALA A 197 -16.00 -5.38 -8.95
C ALA A 197 -15.56 -5.34 -10.43
N ALA A 198 -15.81 -4.24 -11.13
CA ALA A 198 -15.33 -3.99 -12.49
C ALA A 198 -13.98 -3.25 -12.56
N GLY A 199 -13.34 -2.95 -11.42
CA GLY A 199 -12.07 -2.22 -11.38
C GLY A 199 -12.19 -0.70 -11.59
N TYR A 200 -13.38 -0.14 -11.38
CA TYR A 200 -13.66 1.30 -11.55
C TYR A 200 -14.09 1.97 -10.24
N MET A 201 -14.06 3.30 -10.25
CA MET A 201 -14.62 4.17 -9.19
C MET A 201 -15.22 5.42 -9.82
N PHE A 202 -16.11 6.11 -9.11
CA PHE A 202 -16.55 7.46 -9.51
C PHE A 202 -15.38 8.44 -9.43
N LYS A 203 -15.10 9.14 -10.53
CA LYS A 203 -14.05 10.15 -10.62
C LYS A 203 -14.69 11.52 -10.39
N PRO A 204 -14.16 12.34 -9.46
CA PRO A 204 -14.75 13.64 -9.13
C PRO A 204 -14.65 14.67 -10.26
N ASN A 205 -13.74 14.46 -11.23
CA ASN A 205 -13.52 15.38 -12.36
C ASN A 205 -14.22 14.94 -13.65
N ASP A 206 -14.94 13.82 -13.62
CA ASP A 206 -15.71 13.34 -14.77
C ASP A 206 -17.17 13.78 -14.61
N LYS A 207 -17.69 14.56 -15.57
CA LYS A 207 -19.05 15.11 -15.47
C LYS A 207 -20.12 14.02 -15.35
N ARG A 208 -19.99 12.91 -16.09
CA ARG A 208 -20.94 11.80 -16.06
C ARG A 208 -20.92 11.13 -14.69
N ASP A 209 -19.73 10.88 -14.14
CA ASP A 209 -19.57 10.31 -12.80
C ASP A 209 -20.16 11.21 -11.71
N VAL A 210 -19.92 12.52 -11.78
CA VAL A 210 -20.47 13.47 -10.80
C VAL A 210 -22.00 13.40 -10.81
N ILE A 211 -22.61 13.44 -12.00
CA ILE A 211 -24.06 13.35 -12.17
C ILE A 211 -24.60 12.02 -11.63
N ILE A 212 -24.07 10.89 -12.09
CA ILE A 212 -24.56 9.56 -11.68
C ILE A 212 -24.33 9.33 -10.19
N SER A 213 -23.18 9.76 -9.65
CA SER A 213 -22.91 9.66 -8.21
C SER A 213 -23.86 10.52 -7.38
N TYR A 214 -24.31 11.67 -7.90
CA TYR A 214 -25.32 12.48 -7.25
C TYR A 214 -26.69 11.79 -7.27
N ILE A 215 -27.13 11.29 -8.43
CA ILE A 215 -28.41 10.59 -8.57
C ILE A 215 -28.48 9.38 -7.63
N THR A 216 -27.48 8.51 -7.70
CA THR A 216 -27.40 7.29 -6.87
C THR A 216 -27.34 7.56 -5.35
N LYS A 217 -26.90 8.74 -4.93
CA LYS A 217 -26.85 9.14 -3.51
C LYS A 217 -28.15 9.77 -3.02
N ASN A 218 -28.84 10.52 -3.87
CA ASN A 218 -29.87 11.46 -3.43
C ASN A 218 -31.28 11.14 -3.95
N ILE A 219 -31.41 10.29 -4.96
CA ILE A 219 -32.71 9.97 -5.57
C ILE A 219 -32.95 8.48 -5.36
N GLU A 220 -33.97 8.14 -4.59
CA GLU A 220 -34.40 6.75 -4.39
C GLU A 220 -35.33 6.32 -5.52
N GLY A 221 -35.19 5.08 -6.00
CA GLY A 221 -36.08 4.52 -7.02
C GLY A 221 -35.99 5.22 -8.38
N TYR A 222 -34.89 5.90 -8.68
CA TYR A 222 -34.66 6.49 -10.00
C TYR A 222 -34.61 5.40 -11.09
N ASP A 223 -35.02 5.78 -12.30
CA ASP A 223 -34.97 4.92 -13.48
C ASP A 223 -33.96 5.44 -14.51
N LEU A 224 -33.78 4.66 -15.58
CA LEU A 224 -32.83 4.97 -16.63
C LEU A 224 -33.25 6.18 -17.47
N ASP A 225 -34.55 6.44 -17.58
CA ASP A 225 -35.10 7.57 -18.34
C ASP A 225 -34.74 8.89 -17.66
N LEU A 226 -34.92 9.00 -16.34
CA LEU A 226 -34.46 10.14 -15.55
C LEU A 226 -32.96 10.40 -15.77
N VAL A 227 -32.14 9.34 -15.69
CA VAL A 227 -30.69 9.48 -15.88
C VAL A 227 -30.38 10.01 -17.27
N ASN A 228 -31.02 9.47 -18.31
CA ASN A 228 -30.80 9.93 -19.68
C ASN A 228 -31.26 11.38 -19.90
N GLU A 229 -32.39 11.79 -19.32
CA GLU A 229 -32.85 13.19 -19.37
C GLU A 229 -31.83 14.14 -18.73
N VAL A 230 -31.32 13.80 -17.55
CA VAL A 230 -30.30 14.60 -16.85
C VAL A 230 -29.00 14.64 -17.65
N LEU A 231 -28.54 13.52 -18.20
CA LEU A 231 -27.34 13.48 -19.04
C LEU A 231 -27.51 14.36 -20.28
N TYR A 232 -28.65 14.27 -20.95
CA TYR A 232 -28.99 15.09 -22.11
C TYR A 232 -29.01 16.59 -21.77
N HIS A 233 -29.63 16.96 -20.64
CA HIS A 233 -29.67 18.35 -20.17
C HIS A 233 -28.27 18.97 -20.01
N PHE A 234 -27.29 18.19 -19.54
CA PHE A 234 -25.90 18.63 -19.40
C PHE A 234 -25.05 18.44 -20.67
N GLY A 235 -25.66 18.08 -21.80
CA GLY A 235 -24.99 17.90 -23.09
C GLY A 235 -24.08 16.67 -23.14
N LEU A 236 -24.35 15.65 -22.30
CA LEU A 236 -23.63 14.38 -22.30
C LEU A 236 -24.40 13.35 -23.16
N ARG A 237 -23.66 12.41 -23.75
CA ARG A 237 -24.26 11.30 -24.51
C ARG A 237 -25.11 10.43 -23.58
N THR A 238 -26.34 10.15 -23.97
CA THR A 238 -27.24 9.26 -23.22
C THR A 238 -26.82 7.80 -23.36
N PHE A 239 -27.39 6.91 -22.56
CA PHE A 239 -27.14 5.49 -22.70
C PHE A 239 -27.81 4.89 -23.95
N PHE A 240 -28.90 5.51 -24.44
CA PHE A 240 -29.64 5.03 -25.60
C PHE A 240 -28.98 5.35 -26.95
N ASP A 241 -28.00 6.27 -26.97
CA ASP A 241 -27.27 6.68 -28.19
C ASP A 241 -26.07 5.76 -28.54
N ASN A 242 -25.99 4.56 -27.97
CA ASN A 242 -24.83 3.64 -28.06
C ASN A 242 -24.99 2.47 -29.03
#